data_AF-A0A5E6NCF8-F1
#
_entry.id   AF-A0A5E6NCF8-F1
#
_cell.length_a   1.000
_cell.length_b   1.000
_cell.length_c   1.000
_cell.angle_alpha   90.00
_cell.angle_beta   90.00
_cell.angle_gamma   90.00
#
_symmetry.space_group_name_H-M   'P 1'
#
loop_
_entity.id
_entity.type
_entity.pdbx_description
1 polymer ?
#
loop_
_entity_poly.entity_id
_entity_poly.type
_entity_poly.pdbx_seq_one_letter_code
_entity_poly.pdbx_strand_id
1 'polypeptide(L)'
;MNAFKLTHRALMSNVIDDKIKLTQQLQLLSINQKLSYEATQKIQKIPNPGRPKKPELVRFQSLPQRDKSDLGFIKTIHAICHIEFNAINLALDAVYRFQDMPKQFYQDWIKVAFEESQHFTLINNYLIEQGYQYGDFKAHNGLWKMTVDTDYDVLTRMALVPRVLEARGLDVTPKIQKRFMSSKFSAMVDILDIIFFDEINHVKTGNTWFHYFCKQRNIEPLSTFDKLVKKHIGSKLRGPFNIEARKLANFSKQELEYLERI
;
A
#
# COMPACT_ATOMS: atom_id res chain seq x y z
N MET A 1 -11.70 -12.35 -19.83
CA MET A 1 -11.59 -10.91 -19.48
C MET A 1 -10.11 -10.54 -19.47
N ASN A 2 -9.71 -9.37 -20.00
CA ASN A 2 -8.30 -8.94 -19.95
C ASN A 2 -8.00 -8.30 -18.59
N ALA A 3 -6.97 -8.81 -17.90
CA ALA A 3 -6.58 -8.36 -16.56
C ALA A 3 -6.25 -6.86 -16.55
N PHE A 4 -5.38 -6.41 -17.46
CA PHE A 4 -4.91 -5.02 -17.49
C PHE A 4 -6.03 -4.02 -17.76
N LYS A 5 -6.98 -4.35 -18.66
CA LYS A 5 -8.15 -3.49 -18.92
C LYS A 5 -9.06 -3.38 -17.69
N LEU A 6 -9.31 -4.49 -16.99
CA LEU A 6 -10.15 -4.49 -15.79
C LEU A 6 -9.46 -3.75 -14.62
N THR A 7 -8.17 -4.03 -14.39
CA THR A 7 -7.34 -3.33 -13.41
C THR A 7 -7.32 -1.82 -13.66
N HIS A 8 -7.13 -1.38 -14.91
CA HIS A 8 -7.14 0.04 -15.26
C HIS A 8 -8.49 0.69 -14.93
N ARG A 9 -9.60 -0.01 -15.23
CA ARG A 9 -10.95 0.48 -14.89
C ARG A 9 -11.12 0.63 -13.38
N ALA A 10 -10.66 -0.33 -12.58
CA ALA A 10 -10.69 -0.25 -11.12
C ALA A 10 -9.83 0.91 -10.60
N LEU A 11 -8.60 1.03 -11.11
CA LEU A 11 -7.64 2.05 -10.72
C LEU A 11 -8.16 3.47 -11.02
N MET A 12 -8.81 3.66 -12.16
CA MET A 12 -9.35 4.95 -12.59
C MET A 12 -10.76 5.25 -12.07
N SER A 13 -11.41 4.31 -11.37
CA SER A 13 -12.70 4.57 -10.74
C SER A 13 -12.59 5.66 -9.67
N ASN A 14 -13.45 6.68 -9.77
CA ASN A 14 -13.60 7.75 -8.79
C ASN A 14 -14.76 7.50 -7.81
N VAL A 15 -15.54 6.44 -8.01
CA VAL A 15 -16.59 5.98 -7.11
C VAL A 15 -16.03 4.84 -6.26
N ILE A 16 -16.13 5.00 -4.93
CA ILE A 16 -15.56 4.05 -3.95
C ILE A 16 -16.13 2.65 -4.18
N ASP A 17 -17.45 2.52 -4.21
CA ASP A 17 -18.13 1.24 -4.39
C ASP A 17 -17.76 0.55 -5.70
N ASP A 18 -17.65 1.31 -6.80
CA ASP A 18 -17.24 0.76 -8.08
C ASP A 18 -15.79 0.28 -8.05
N LYS A 19 -14.89 1.03 -7.40
CA LYS A 19 -13.49 0.62 -7.22
C LYS A 19 -13.43 -0.70 -6.46
N ILE A 20 -14.12 -0.79 -5.33
CA ILE A 20 -14.17 -2.00 -4.49
C ILE A 20 -14.75 -3.18 -5.30
N LYS A 21 -15.91 -3.00 -5.94
CA LYS A 21 -16.57 -4.05 -6.74
C LYS A 21 -15.69 -4.55 -7.89
N LEU A 22 -15.00 -3.65 -8.59
CA LEU A 22 -14.10 -4.01 -9.68
C LEU A 22 -12.86 -4.75 -9.17
N THR A 23 -12.30 -4.35 -8.03
CA THR A 23 -11.18 -5.06 -7.39
C THR A 23 -11.60 -6.46 -6.93
N GLN A 24 -12.78 -6.60 -6.32
CA GLN A 24 -13.34 -7.91 -5.94
C GLN A 24 -13.59 -8.79 -7.17
N GLN A 25 -14.15 -8.22 -8.25
CA GLN A 25 -14.33 -8.94 -9.52
C GLN A 25 -12.99 -9.41 -10.09
N LEU A 26 -11.95 -8.57 -10.03
CA LEU A 26 -10.61 -8.90 -10.50
C LEU A 26 -10.04 -10.10 -9.72
N GLN A 27 -10.16 -10.10 -8.39
CA GLN A 27 -9.72 -11.22 -7.55
C GLN A 27 -10.50 -12.50 -7.83
N LEU A 28 -11.84 -12.42 -7.93
CA LEU A 28 -12.67 -13.58 -8.25
C LEU A 28 -12.30 -14.21 -9.59
N LEU A 29 -12.06 -13.38 -10.62
CA LEU A 29 -11.63 -13.87 -11.93
C LEU A 29 -10.21 -14.43 -11.89
N SER A 30 -9.32 -13.86 -11.09
CA SER A 30 -7.93 -14.33 -10.90
C SER A 30 -7.90 -15.74 -10.28
N ILE A 31 -8.62 -15.94 -9.17
CA ILE A 31 -8.72 -17.24 -8.49
C ILE A 31 -9.32 -18.31 -9.41
N ASN A 32 -10.37 -17.96 -10.16
CA ASN A 32 -11.02 -18.87 -11.10
C ASN A 32 -10.26 -19.04 -12.43
N GLN A 33 -9.07 -18.44 -12.56
CA GLN A 33 -8.25 -18.50 -13.78
C GLN A 33 -8.97 -18.00 -15.05
N LYS A 34 -9.91 -17.05 -14.90
CA LYS A 34 -10.72 -16.47 -15.99
C LYS A 34 -10.14 -15.15 -16.56
N LEU A 35 -8.92 -14.81 -16.13
CA LEU A 35 -8.17 -13.65 -16.62
C LEU A 35 -7.18 -14.05 -17.72
N SER A 36 -7.10 -13.20 -18.74
CA SER A 36 -6.03 -13.19 -19.76
C SER A 36 -5.05 -12.07 -19.45
N TYR A 37 -3.76 -12.33 -19.67
CA TYR A 37 -2.66 -11.39 -19.39
C TYR A 37 -1.99 -10.94 -20.69
N GLU A 38 -2.80 -10.72 -21.73
CA GLU A 38 -2.32 -10.16 -23.00
C GLU A 38 -2.02 -8.68 -22.83
N ALA A 39 -0.76 -8.29 -23.07
CA ALA A 39 -0.32 -6.92 -22.98
C ALA A 39 -1.15 -5.99 -23.88
N THR A 40 -1.48 -4.83 -23.35
CA THR A 40 -2.10 -3.74 -24.09
C THR A 40 -1.10 -3.09 -25.04
N GLN A 41 -1.57 -2.52 -26.15
CA GLN A 41 -0.72 -1.85 -27.14
C GLN A 41 0.07 -0.67 -26.54
N LYS A 42 -0.48 0.01 -25.53
CA LYS A 42 0.15 1.15 -24.87
C LYS A 42 -0.27 1.23 -23.41
N ILE A 43 0.72 1.28 -22.52
CA ILE A 43 0.53 1.61 -21.10
C ILE A 43 0.37 3.13 -20.99
N GLN A 44 -0.77 3.57 -20.45
CA GLN A 44 -1.04 4.99 -20.22
C GLN A 44 -0.33 5.45 -18.96
N LYS A 45 0.23 6.67 -18.98
CA LYS A 45 0.74 7.29 -17.76
C LYS A 45 -0.44 7.65 -16.85
N ILE A 46 -0.32 7.31 -15.58
CA ILE A 46 -1.33 7.59 -14.55
C ILE A 46 -0.73 8.61 -13.58
N PRO A 47 -0.81 9.92 -13.89
CA PRO A 47 -0.30 10.96 -12.99
C PRO A 47 -1.12 11.01 -11.69
N ASN A 48 -2.40 10.65 -11.74
CA ASN A 48 -3.27 10.54 -10.59
C ASN A 48 -4.22 9.33 -10.77
N PRO A 49 -4.43 8.50 -9.74
CA PRO A 49 -5.42 7.44 -9.79
C PRO A 49 -6.83 8.01 -9.61
N GLY A 50 -7.83 7.22 -9.98
CA GLY A 50 -9.23 7.55 -9.72
C GLY A 50 -9.50 7.64 -8.23
N ARG A 51 -10.12 8.75 -7.80
CA ARG A 51 -10.50 8.99 -6.41
C ARG A 51 -11.79 9.80 -6.29
N PRO A 52 -12.55 9.63 -5.20
CA PRO A 52 -13.72 10.47 -4.92
C PRO A 52 -13.35 11.95 -4.75
N LYS A 53 -14.36 12.83 -4.84
CA LYS A 53 -14.21 14.29 -4.68
C LYS A 53 -13.62 14.68 -3.32
N LYS A 54 -14.03 13.97 -2.27
CA LYS A 54 -13.48 14.06 -0.91
C LYS A 54 -12.63 12.82 -0.61
N PRO A 55 -11.63 12.88 0.28
CA PRO A 55 -11.22 14.03 1.09
C PRO A 55 -10.53 15.14 0.30
N GLU A 56 -10.54 16.37 0.85
CA GLU A 56 -9.66 17.45 0.38
C GLU A 56 -8.21 17.06 0.65
N LEU A 57 -7.37 17.10 -0.37
CA LEU A 57 -5.97 16.71 -0.25
C LEU A 57 -5.10 17.93 0.05
N VAL A 58 -4.36 17.85 1.15
CA VAL A 58 -3.44 18.90 1.60
C VAL A 58 -2.01 18.40 1.67
N ARG A 59 -1.06 19.34 1.82
CA ARG A 59 0.35 18.99 2.02
C ARG A 59 0.55 18.35 3.40
N PHE A 60 1.47 17.40 3.52
CA PHE A 60 1.74 16.70 4.78
C PHE A 60 1.97 17.65 5.97
N GLN A 61 2.70 18.75 5.75
CA GLN A 61 3.02 19.76 6.77
C GLN A 61 1.81 20.56 7.28
N SER A 62 0.68 20.52 6.56
CA SER A 62 -0.55 21.24 6.92
C SER A 62 -1.55 20.40 7.71
N LEU A 63 -1.23 19.14 8.02
CA LEU A 63 -2.09 18.31 8.86
C LEU A 63 -1.85 18.62 10.35
N PRO A 64 -2.92 18.84 11.13
CA PRO A 64 -2.80 19.11 12.57
C PRO A 64 -2.16 17.92 13.30
N GLN A 65 -1.45 18.21 14.39
CA GLN A 65 -0.85 17.17 15.23
C GLN A 65 -1.93 16.26 15.83
N ARG A 66 -1.60 14.98 15.98
CA ARG A 66 -2.52 13.99 16.56
C ARG A 66 -2.73 14.29 18.04
N ASP A 67 -3.87 14.86 18.40
CA ASP A 67 -4.26 15.14 19.78
C ASP A 67 -5.03 13.95 20.41
N LYS A 68 -5.13 13.90 21.74
CA LYS A 68 -5.74 12.78 22.47
C LYS A 68 -7.26 12.92 22.67
N SER A 69 -7.92 13.91 22.07
CA SER A 69 -9.38 14.01 22.11
C SER A 69 -10.04 12.91 21.29
N ASP A 70 -11.33 12.70 21.52
CA ASP A 70 -12.13 11.77 20.72
C ASP A 70 -12.08 12.11 19.22
N LEU A 71 -12.16 13.39 18.87
CA LEU A 71 -12.05 13.85 17.49
C LEU A 71 -10.65 13.59 16.92
N GLY A 72 -9.60 13.70 17.75
CA GLY A 72 -8.23 13.36 17.37
C GLY A 72 -8.06 11.86 17.05
N PHE A 73 -8.76 10.98 17.75
CA PHE A 73 -8.82 9.55 17.43
C PHE A 73 -9.59 9.30 16.13
N ILE A 74 -10.78 9.88 15.96
CA ILE A 74 -11.57 9.76 14.73
C ILE A 74 -10.78 10.24 13.49
N LYS A 75 -10.08 11.38 13.59
CA LYS A 75 -9.18 11.86 12.53
C LYS A 75 -8.05 10.88 12.24
N THR A 76 -7.55 10.17 13.25
CA THR A 76 -6.53 9.14 13.07
C THR A 76 -7.11 7.94 12.31
N ILE A 77 -8.32 7.48 12.65
CA ILE A 77 -9.02 6.40 11.95
C ILE A 77 -9.26 6.77 10.48
N HIS A 78 -9.75 7.98 10.21
CA HIS A 78 -9.94 8.49 8.84
C HIS A 78 -8.63 8.54 8.05
N ALA A 79 -7.54 8.98 8.67
CA ALA A 79 -6.23 9.00 8.01
C ALA A 79 -5.74 7.59 7.64
N ILE A 80 -5.98 6.59 8.49
CA ILE A 80 -5.64 5.18 8.18
C ILE A 80 -6.54 4.68 7.04
N CYS A 81 -7.85 4.94 7.10
CA CYS A 81 -8.78 4.64 6.00
C CYS A 81 -8.32 5.23 4.65
N HIS A 82 -7.79 6.46 4.66
CA HIS A 82 -7.19 7.07 3.46
C HIS A 82 -5.95 6.33 2.97
N ILE A 83 -5.11 5.81 3.87
CA ILE A 83 -3.92 5.03 3.51
C ILE A 83 -4.35 3.74 2.81
N GLU A 84 -5.28 2.96 3.38
CA GLU A 84 -5.79 1.74 2.76
C GLU A 84 -6.41 2.01 1.38
N PHE A 85 -7.18 3.09 1.22
CA PHE A 85 -7.74 3.46 -0.09
C PHE A 85 -6.64 3.73 -1.13
N ASN A 86 -5.52 4.33 -0.72
CA ASN A 86 -4.39 4.53 -1.60
C ASN A 86 -3.67 3.21 -1.89
N ALA A 87 -3.52 2.32 -0.90
CA ALA A 87 -2.89 1.02 -1.05
C ALA A 87 -3.58 0.15 -2.12
N ILE A 88 -4.93 0.19 -2.20
CA ILE A 88 -5.69 -0.40 -3.34
C ILE A 88 -5.13 0.11 -4.68
N ASN A 89 -4.94 1.43 -4.82
CA ASN A 89 -4.44 2.02 -6.05
C ASN A 89 -2.98 1.63 -6.33
N LEU A 90 -2.14 1.53 -5.30
CA LEU A 90 -0.73 1.15 -5.42
C LEU A 90 -0.58 -0.28 -5.96
N ALA A 91 -1.36 -1.21 -5.42
CA ALA A 91 -1.39 -2.60 -5.85
C ALA A 91 -1.99 -2.75 -7.26
N LEU A 92 -3.11 -2.08 -7.56
CA LEU A 92 -3.68 -2.07 -8.91
C LEU A 92 -2.71 -1.49 -9.96
N ASP A 93 -1.95 -0.45 -9.61
CA ASP A 93 -0.95 0.12 -10.53
C ASP A 93 0.18 -0.86 -10.83
N ALA A 94 0.64 -1.63 -9.85
CA ALA A 94 1.63 -2.68 -10.08
C ALA A 94 1.13 -3.70 -11.13
N VAL A 95 -0.14 -4.13 -11.02
CA VAL A 95 -0.76 -5.05 -11.99
C VAL A 95 -0.89 -4.41 -13.38
N TYR A 96 -1.37 -3.17 -13.46
CA TYR A 96 -1.63 -2.51 -14.74
C TYR A 96 -0.35 -2.13 -15.49
N ARG A 97 0.66 -1.66 -14.76
CA ARG A 97 1.81 -0.97 -15.34
C ARG A 97 2.84 -1.92 -15.93
N PHE A 98 3.16 -3.01 -15.22
CA PHE A 98 4.25 -3.90 -15.60
C PHE A 98 3.70 -5.11 -16.36
N GLN A 99 3.34 -4.91 -17.63
CA GLN A 99 2.63 -5.90 -18.45
C GLN A 99 3.51 -7.02 -19.06
N ASP A 100 4.80 -7.05 -18.71
CA ASP A 100 5.78 -8.06 -19.16
C ASP A 100 6.30 -8.93 -17.99
N MET A 101 5.42 -9.29 -17.06
CA MET A 101 5.76 -10.02 -15.83
C MET A 101 5.14 -11.42 -15.83
N PRO A 102 5.68 -12.37 -15.02
CA PRO A 102 5.08 -13.68 -14.88
C PRO A 102 3.64 -13.60 -14.33
N LYS A 103 2.77 -14.53 -14.72
CA LYS A 103 1.37 -14.60 -14.24
C LYS A 103 1.24 -14.47 -12.71
N GLN A 104 2.14 -15.09 -11.96
CA GLN A 104 2.14 -15.06 -10.50
C GLN A 104 2.26 -13.63 -9.95
N PHE A 105 3.06 -12.76 -10.59
CA PHE A 105 3.21 -11.35 -10.18
C PHE A 105 1.86 -10.65 -10.16
N TYR A 106 1.05 -10.86 -11.21
CA TYR A 106 -0.27 -10.27 -11.26
C TYR A 106 -1.21 -10.86 -10.22
N GLN A 107 -1.18 -12.17 -10.01
CA GLN A 107 -2.04 -12.82 -9.03
C GLN A 107 -1.75 -12.31 -7.61
N ASP A 108 -0.47 -12.14 -7.27
CA ASP A 108 -0.05 -11.60 -5.97
C ASP A 108 -0.55 -10.16 -5.78
N TRP A 109 -0.33 -9.27 -6.75
CA TRP A 109 -0.74 -7.87 -6.62
C TRP A 109 -2.25 -7.66 -6.75
N ILE A 110 -2.97 -8.53 -7.46
CA ILE A 110 -4.44 -8.55 -7.43
C ILE A 110 -4.94 -8.95 -6.04
N LYS A 111 -4.30 -9.95 -5.41
CA LYS A 111 -4.63 -10.38 -4.04
C LYS A 111 -4.42 -9.24 -3.05
N VAL A 112 -3.26 -8.58 -3.08
CA VAL A 112 -2.97 -7.41 -2.23
C VAL A 112 -4.03 -6.33 -2.45
N ALA A 113 -4.32 -5.94 -3.70
CA ALA A 113 -5.35 -4.93 -3.97
C ALA A 113 -6.73 -5.29 -3.37
N PHE A 114 -7.08 -6.58 -3.38
CA PHE A 114 -8.30 -7.08 -2.77
C PHE A 114 -8.26 -6.99 -1.24
N GLU A 115 -7.17 -7.41 -0.59
CA GLU A 115 -6.99 -7.33 0.88
C GLU A 115 -7.06 -5.86 1.33
N GLU A 116 -6.39 -4.94 0.64
CA GLU A 116 -6.49 -3.49 0.90
C GLU A 116 -7.91 -2.94 0.75
N SER A 117 -8.71 -3.51 -0.17
CA SER A 117 -10.12 -3.13 -0.31
C SER A 117 -10.97 -3.61 0.87
N GLN A 118 -10.60 -4.74 1.49
CA GLN A 118 -11.25 -5.22 2.72
C GLN A 118 -10.85 -4.34 3.91
N HIS A 119 -9.56 -3.99 4.04
CA HIS A 119 -9.07 -3.09 5.08
C HIS A 119 -9.78 -1.74 5.05
N PHE A 120 -9.83 -1.12 3.87
CA PHE A 120 -10.57 0.13 3.66
C PHE A 120 -12.03 0.00 4.13
N THR A 121 -12.70 -1.08 3.74
CA THR A 121 -14.11 -1.32 4.05
C THR A 121 -14.32 -1.49 5.56
N LEU A 122 -13.48 -2.29 6.24
CA LEU A 122 -13.54 -2.48 7.68
C LEU A 122 -13.41 -1.15 8.44
N ILE A 123 -12.41 -0.34 8.08
CA ILE A 123 -12.15 0.94 8.75
C ILE A 123 -13.25 1.96 8.44
N ASN A 124 -13.71 2.02 7.19
CA ASN A 124 -14.77 2.96 6.81
C ASN A 124 -16.11 2.61 7.49
N ASN A 125 -16.45 1.33 7.62
CA ASN A 125 -17.63 0.91 8.37
C ASN A 125 -17.52 1.31 9.84
N TYR A 126 -16.34 1.10 10.45
CA TYR A 126 -16.11 1.53 11.82
C TYR A 126 -16.23 3.07 11.98
N LEU A 127 -15.73 3.86 11.02
CA LEU A 127 -15.95 5.32 11.01
C LEU A 127 -17.44 5.69 11.00
N ILE A 128 -18.24 4.99 10.18
CA ILE A 128 -19.69 5.19 10.07
C ILE A 128 -20.37 4.93 11.41
N GLU A 129 -19.98 3.86 12.11
CA GLU A 129 -20.48 3.58 13.46
C GLU A 129 -20.13 4.69 14.47
N GLN A 130 -19.02 5.41 14.27
CA GLN A 130 -18.65 6.57 15.09
C GLN A 130 -19.34 7.87 14.65
N GLY A 131 -20.21 7.84 13.62
CA GLY A 131 -20.94 8.99 13.09
C GLY A 131 -20.16 9.82 12.06
N TYR A 132 -19.12 9.26 11.45
CA TYR A 132 -18.29 9.91 10.42
C TYR A 132 -18.13 9.01 9.20
N GLN A 133 -17.54 9.52 8.12
CA GLN A 133 -17.26 8.70 6.94
C GLN A 133 -15.96 9.10 6.26
N TYR A 134 -15.44 8.22 5.42
CA TYR A 134 -14.31 8.55 4.56
C TYR A 134 -14.63 9.78 3.71
N GLY A 135 -13.75 10.77 3.79
CA GLY A 135 -13.90 12.08 3.15
C GLY A 135 -14.32 13.23 4.06
N ASP A 136 -14.75 12.99 5.31
CA ASP A 136 -15.16 14.07 6.23
C ASP A 136 -13.99 14.96 6.69
N PHE A 137 -12.79 14.39 6.76
CA PHE A 137 -11.57 15.12 7.11
C PHE A 137 -10.63 15.28 5.92
N LYS A 138 -9.71 16.26 6.02
CA LYS A 138 -8.63 16.44 5.04
C LYS A 138 -7.63 15.28 5.13
N ALA A 139 -7.00 14.94 4.00
CA ALA A 139 -5.99 13.89 3.93
C ALA A 139 -4.75 14.34 3.13
N HIS A 140 -3.65 13.59 3.17
CA HIS A 140 -2.44 13.93 2.43
C HIS A 140 -2.32 13.16 1.11
N ASN A 141 -1.77 13.79 0.06
CA ASN A 141 -1.52 13.13 -1.24
C ASN A 141 -0.10 12.55 -1.38
N GLY A 142 0.53 12.12 -0.27
CA GLY A 142 1.97 11.80 -0.26
C GLY A 142 2.34 10.47 -0.92
N LEU A 143 1.42 9.48 -0.93
CA LEU A 143 1.75 8.10 -1.28
C LEU A 143 1.95 7.89 -2.79
N TRP A 144 1.11 8.51 -3.63
CA TRP A 144 1.14 8.30 -5.08
C TRP A 144 2.39 8.85 -5.77
N LYS A 145 3.09 9.81 -5.16
CA LYS A 145 4.29 10.41 -5.75
C LYS A 145 5.37 9.36 -6.03
N MET A 146 5.65 8.47 -5.09
CA MET A 146 6.64 7.40 -5.28
C MET A 146 6.24 6.45 -6.41
N THR A 147 4.94 6.19 -6.58
CA THR A 147 4.41 5.38 -7.68
C THR A 147 4.77 5.97 -9.03
N VAL A 148 4.57 7.28 -9.20
CA VAL A 148 4.95 8.00 -10.43
C VAL A 148 6.47 8.05 -10.60
N ASP A 149 7.22 8.34 -9.53
CA ASP A 149 8.68 8.47 -9.61
C ASP A 149 9.39 7.13 -9.91
N THR A 150 8.73 6.00 -9.66
CA THR A 150 9.26 4.63 -9.88
C THR A 150 8.60 3.91 -11.05
N ASP A 151 7.81 4.62 -11.84
CA ASP A 151 6.95 4.03 -12.86
C ASP A 151 7.69 3.49 -14.08
N TYR A 152 8.99 3.82 -14.18
CA TYR A 152 9.91 3.44 -15.24
C TYR A 152 10.47 2.02 -15.08
N ASP A 153 10.39 1.39 -13.90
CA ASP A 153 11.05 0.11 -13.63
C ASP A 153 10.42 -0.69 -12.49
N VAL A 154 10.06 -1.95 -12.78
CA VAL A 154 9.43 -2.84 -11.81
C VAL A 154 10.33 -3.13 -10.60
N LEU A 155 11.64 -3.30 -10.80
CA LEU A 155 12.57 -3.55 -9.70
C LEU A 155 12.58 -2.35 -8.75
N THR A 156 12.70 -1.14 -9.32
CA THR A 156 12.62 0.11 -8.56
C THR A 156 11.29 0.22 -7.79
N ARG A 157 10.15 -0.13 -8.42
CA ARG A 157 8.85 -0.15 -7.75
C ARG A 157 8.84 -1.09 -6.54
N MET A 158 9.26 -2.34 -6.74
CA MET A 158 9.29 -3.35 -5.67
C MET A 158 10.26 -2.98 -4.55
N ALA A 159 11.33 -2.25 -4.86
CA ALA A 159 12.25 -1.74 -3.87
C ALA A 159 11.62 -0.65 -2.99
N LEU A 160 10.87 0.29 -3.56
CA LEU A 160 10.52 1.53 -2.84
C LEU A 160 9.08 1.60 -2.35
N VAL A 161 8.11 1.04 -3.06
CA VAL A 161 6.71 1.10 -2.60
C VAL A 161 6.48 0.07 -1.48
N PRO A 162 6.62 -1.25 -1.70
CA PRO A 162 6.31 -2.22 -0.66
C PRO A 162 7.31 -2.21 0.51
N ARG A 163 8.61 -2.12 0.23
CA ARG A 163 9.64 -2.29 1.28
C ARG A 163 9.92 -1.03 2.10
N VAL A 164 9.47 0.14 1.62
CA VAL A 164 9.67 1.42 2.30
C VAL A 164 8.36 2.09 2.68
N LEU A 165 7.45 2.31 1.71
CA LEU A 165 6.16 2.96 2.01
C LEU A 165 5.24 2.03 2.80
N GLU A 166 4.94 0.84 2.27
CA GLU A 166 4.00 -0.09 2.92
C GLU A 166 4.61 -0.66 4.22
N ALA A 167 5.88 -1.08 4.18
CA ALA A 167 6.60 -1.54 5.37
C ALA A 167 6.67 -0.50 6.51
N ARG A 168 6.35 0.77 6.27
CA ARG A 168 6.17 1.76 7.34
C ARG A 168 4.99 1.40 8.25
N GLY A 169 3.93 0.78 7.71
CA GLY A 169 2.81 0.24 8.47
C GLY A 169 3.28 -0.72 9.56
N LEU A 170 4.19 -1.64 9.23
CA LEU A 170 4.77 -2.59 10.19
C LEU A 170 5.46 -1.90 11.38
N ASP A 171 6.07 -0.74 11.13
CA ASP A 171 6.82 0.00 12.13
C ASP A 171 5.91 0.84 13.05
N VAL A 172 4.82 1.39 12.50
CA VAL A 172 3.98 2.37 13.21
C VAL A 172 2.73 1.78 13.85
N THR A 173 2.18 0.70 13.29
CA THR A 173 0.92 0.10 13.75
C THR A 173 0.95 -0.31 15.22
N PRO A 174 2.00 -0.97 15.77
CA PRO A 174 2.03 -1.35 17.19
C PRO A 174 1.87 -0.15 18.14
N LYS A 175 2.46 1.00 17.80
CA LYS A 175 2.33 2.23 18.58
C LYS A 175 0.92 2.83 18.46
N ILE A 176 0.30 2.71 17.29
CA ILE A 176 -1.07 3.16 17.05
C ILE A 176 -2.05 2.30 17.87
N GLN A 177 -1.90 0.98 17.83
CA GLN A 177 -2.71 0.04 18.63
C GLN A 177 -2.62 0.34 20.12
N LYS A 178 -1.42 0.50 20.68
CA LYS A 178 -1.24 0.88 22.09
C LYS A 178 -1.96 2.18 22.45
N ARG A 179 -2.03 3.14 21.52
CA ARG A 179 -2.75 4.40 21.74
C ARG A 179 -4.28 4.20 21.76
N PHE A 180 -4.81 3.32 20.91
CA PHE A 180 -6.25 3.01 20.86
C PHE A 180 -6.71 2.14 22.03
N MET A 181 -5.86 1.23 22.52
CA MET A 181 -6.17 0.31 23.62
C MET A 181 -6.64 1.00 24.91
N SER A 182 -6.08 2.19 25.22
CA SER A 182 -6.46 2.99 26.39
C SER A 182 -7.52 4.05 26.10
N SER A 183 -8.27 3.91 25.00
CA SER A 183 -9.31 4.86 24.56
C SER A 183 -10.67 4.16 24.45
N LYS A 184 -11.75 4.93 24.31
CA LYS A 184 -13.09 4.39 24.02
C LYS A 184 -13.20 3.74 22.63
N PHE A 185 -12.20 3.92 21.77
CA PHE A 185 -12.11 3.34 20.43
C PHE A 185 -11.24 2.08 20.41
N SER A 186 -11.25 1.30 21.49
CA SER A 186 -10.43 0.09 21.62
C SER A 186 -10.74 -0.96 20.55
N ALA A 187 -11.96 -1.00 20.01
CA ALA A 187 -12.33 -1.88 18.88
C ALA A 187 -11.48 -1.65 17.62
N MET A 188 -10.86 -0.47 17.46
CA MET A 188 -9.90 -0.22 16.39
C MET A 188 -8.64 -1.11 16.50
N VAL A 189 -8.31 -1.61 17.70
CA VAL A 189 -7.16 -2.50 17.90
C VAL A 189 -7.35 -3.81 17.12
N ASP A 190 -8.53 -4.41 17.22
CA ASP A 190 -8.86 -5.67 16.53
C ASP A 190 -8.81 -5.50 15.00
N ILE A 191 -9.31 -4.35 14.49
CA ILE A 191 -9.21 -4.02 13.07
C ILE A 191 -7.75 -3.89 12.63
N LEU A 192 -6.91 -3.22 13.45
CA LEU A 192 -5.49 -3.06 13.16
C LEU A 192 -4.72 -4.39 13.25
N ASP A 193 -5.16 -5.34 14.06
CA ASP A 193 -4.55 -6.68 14.12
C ASP A 193 -4.76 -7.45 12.81
N ILE A 194 -5.96 -7.38 12.23
CA ILE A 194 -6.25 -7.97 10.90
C ILE A 194 -5.32 -7.33 9.84
N ILE A 195 -5.32 -6.00 9.78
CA ILE A 195 -4.51 -5.26 8.80
C ILE A 195 -3.03 -5.57 8.97
N PHE A 196 -2.52 -5.59 10.21
CA PHE A 196 -1.12 -5.85 10.50
C PHE A 196 -0.69 -7.25 10.05
N PHE A 197 -1.56 -8.25 10.21
CA PHE A 197 -1.28 -9.61 9.76
C PHE A 197 -1.15 -9.71 8.24
N ASP A 198 -2.06 -9.07 7.51
CA ASP A 198 -2.03 -9.05 6.03
C ASP A 198 -0.87 -8.20 5.51
N GLU A 199 -0.56 -7.08 6.17
CA GLU A 199 0.54 -6.19 5.81
C GLU A 199 1.92 -6.86 5.85
N ILE A 200 2.14 -7.80 6.79
CA ILE A 200 3.36 -8.62 6.78
C ILE A 200 3.49 -9.39 5.46
N ASN A 201 2.39 -9.95 4.96
CA ASN A 201 2.35 -10.69 3.70
C ASN A 201 2.43 -9.77 2.47
N HIS A 202 1.88 -8.56 2.53
CA HIS A 202 2.01 -7.55 1.47
C HIS A 202 3.48 -7.13 1.29
N VAL A 203 4.15 -6.81 2.39
CA VAL A 203 5.58 -6.47 2.38
C VAL A 203 6.42 -7.67 1.93
N LYS A 204 6.09 -8.88 2.38
CA LYS A 204 6.75 -10.13 1.94
C LYS A 204 6.64 -10.34 0.44
N THR A 205 5.47 -10.07 -0.14
CA THR A 205 5.22 -10.12 -1.59
C THR A 205 6.18 -9.18 -2.32
N GLY A 206 6.24 -7.92 -1.90
CA GLY A 206 7.16 -6.95 -2.48
C GLY A 206 8.63 -7.32 -2.32
N ASN A 207 9.02 -7.85 -1.16
CA ASN A 207 10.39 -8.31 -0.91
C ASN A 207 10.77 -9.49 -1.83
N THR A 208 9.85 -10.45 -2.00
CA THR A 208 10.03 -11.60 -2.89
C THR A 208 10.26 -11.17 -4.34
N TRP A 209 9.41 -10.26 -4.85
CA TRP A 209 9.55 -9.77 -6.22
C TRP A 209 10.80 -8.90 -6.41
N PHE A 210 11.18 -8.08 -5.43
CA PHE A 210 12.44 -7.35 -5.47
C PHE A 210 13.65 -8.30 -5.64
N HIS A 211 13.76 -9.32 -4.79
CA HIS A 211 14.85 -10.30 -4.90
C HIS A 211 14.79 -11.12 -6.19
N TYR A 212 13.58 -11.47 -6.66
CA TYR A 212 13.39 -12.12 -7.96
C TYR A 212 14.01 -11.30 -9.10
N PHE A 213 13.73 -9.99 -9.17
CA PHE A 213 14.28 -9.13 -10.21
C PHE A 213 15.78 -8.88 -10.05
N CYS A 214 16.29 -8.77 -8.82
CA CYS A 214 17.73 -8.70 -8.59
C CYS A 214 18.45 -9.95 -9.11
N LYS A 215 17.91 -11.14 -8.82
CA LYS A 215 18.43 -12.41 -9.33
C LYS A 215 18.35 -12.49 -10.85
N GLN A 216 17.20 -12.15 -11.44
CA GLN A 216 17.00 -12.15 -12.89
C GLN A 216 18.00 -11.24 -13.61
N ARG A 217 18.32 -10.08 -13.02
CA ARG A 217 19.25 -9.09 -13.58
C ARG A 217 20.71 -9.30 -13.15
N ASN A 218 21.00 -10.35 -12.37
CA ASN A 218 22.32 -10.66 -11.83
C ASN A 218 22.98 -9.47 -11.08
N ILE A 219 22.22 -8.83 -10.19
CA ILE A 219 22.68 -7.69 -9.38
C ILE A 219 22.48 -7.96 -7.89
N GLU A 220 23.34 -7.36 -7.07
CA GLU A 220 23.32 -7.55 -5.61
C GLU A 220 22.16 -6.75 -4.97
N PRO A 221 21.25 -7.40 -4.21
CA PRO A 221 20.05 -6.77 -3.66
C PRO A 221 20.30 -5.57 -2.73
N LEU A 222 21.22 -5.66 -1.78
CA LEU A 222 21.41 -4.66 -0.72
C LEU A 222 22.00 -3.36 -1.28
N SER A 223 23.05 -3.46 -2.10
CA SER A 223 23.67 -2.35 -2.82
C SER A 223 22.69 -1.69 -3.77
N THR A 224 21.85 -2.47 -4.44
CA THR A 224 20.80 -1.94 -5.31
C THR A 224 19.76 -1.17 -4.50
N PHE A 225 19.29 -1.73 -3.39
CA PHE A 225 18.32 -1.08 -2.51
C PHE A 225 18.87 0.24 -1.94
N ASP A 226 20.10 0.25 -1.44
CA ASP A 226 20.78 1.46 -0.94
C ASP A 226 20.86 2.56 -2.01
N LYS A 227 21.27 2.22 -3.24
CA LYS A 227 21.31 3.19 -4.35
C LYS A 227 19.92 3.77 -4.67
N LEU A 228 18.89 2.94 -4.65
CA LEU A 228 17.51 3.38 -4.94
C LEU A 228 16.96 4.27 -3.82
N VAL A 229 17.20 3.93 -2.56
CA VAL A 229 16.85 4.77 -1.40
C VAL A 229 17.56 6.11 -1.51
N LYS A 230 18.87 6.13 -1.77
CA LYS A 230 19.65 7.36 -1.96
C LYS A 230 19.12 8.23 -3.09
N LYS A 231 18.78 7.62 -4.23
CA LYS A 231 18.27 8.32 -5.41
C LYS A 231 16.91 8.98 -5.17
N HIS A 232 15.98 8.27 -4.53
CA HIS A 232 14.56 8.66 -4.49
C HIS A 232 14.12 9.28 -3.17
N ILE A 233 14.79 8.94 -2.07
CA ILE A 233 14.44 9.38 -0.72
C ILE A 233 15.53 10.28 -0.15
N GLY A 234 16.79 10.08 -0.56
CA GLY A 234 17.95 10.74 -0.01
C GLY A 234 18.62 9.87 1.05
N SER A 235 19.15 10.46 2.11
CA SER A 235 20.13 9.78 2.96
C SER A 235 19.57 8.89 4.06
N LYS A 236 18.33 9.08 4.52
CA LYS A 236 17.81 8.36 5.70
C LYS A 236 16.37 7.90 5.57
N LEU A 237 16.15 6.62 5.87
CA LEU A 237 14.83 6.08 6.15
C LEU A 237 14.43 6.41 7.59
N ARG A 238 13.13 6.62 7.82
CA ARG A 238 12.63 6.99 9.16
C ARG A 238 12.36 5.74 9.99
N GLY A 239 13.20 5.48 10.98
CA GLY A 239 12.95 4.50 12.04
C GLY A 239 11.98 4.99 13.13
N PRO A 240 11.92 4.28 14.28
CA PRO A 240 12.48 2.94 14.49
C PRO A 240 11.82 1.91 13.57
N PHE A 241 12.51 0.79 13.30
CA PHE A 241 12.01 -0.31 12.48
C PHE A 241 11.49 -1.46 13.34
N ASN A 242 10.39 -2.08 12.93
CA ASN A 242 9.89 -3.32 13.54
C ASN A 242 10.64 -4.52 12.96
N ILE A 243 11.78 -4.86 13.58
CA ILE A 243 12.68 -5.91 13.11
C ILE A 243 11.98 -7.27 13.06
N GLU A 244 11.16 -7.61 14.05
CA GLU A 244 10.45 -8.91 14.07
C GLU A 244 9.42 -9.02 12.94
N ALA A 245 8.62 -7.98 12.71
CA ALA A 245 7.67 -7.98 11.59
C ALA A 245 8.39 -8.01 10.23
N ARG A 246 9.50 -7.28 10.09
CA ARG A 246 10.31 -7.29 8.85
C ARG A 246 10.99 -8.65 8.63
N LYS A 247 11.40 -9.37 9.68
CA LYS A 247 11.86 -10.77 9.58
C LYS A 247 10.76 -11.68 9.04
N LEU A 248 9.53 -11.56 9.56
CA LEU A 248 8.37 -12.31 9.07
C LEU A 248 8.04 -11.96 7.60
N ALA A 249 8.36 -10.74 7.17
CA ALA A 249 8.30 -10.30 5.78
C ALA A 249 9.52 -10.70 4.91
N ASN A 250 10.31 -11.67 5.37
CA ASN A 250 11.48 -12.24 4.67
C ASN A 250 12.66 -11.28 4.43
N PHE A 251 12.82 -10.21 5.22
CA PHE A 251 14.07 -9.44 5.19
C PHE A 251 15.22 -10.29 5.73
N SER A 252 16.33 -10.31 4.99
CA SER A 252 17.55 -11.01 5.41
C SER A 252 18.21 -10.31 6.60
N LYS A 253 19.05 -11.04 7.34
CA LYS A 253 19.84 -10.47 8.45
C LYS A 253 20.64 -9.25 8.01
N GLN A 254 21.27 -9.30 6.84
CA GLN A 254 22.08 -8.20 6.29
C GLN A 254 21.22 -6.96 5.98
N GLU A 255 20.01 -7.14 5.47
CA GLU A 255 19.09 -6.02 5.20
C GLU A 255 18.58 -5.38 6.49
N LEU A 256 18.30 -6.18 7.52
CA LEU A 256 17.90 -5.68 8.83
C LEU A 256 19.03 -4.89 9.50
N GLU A 257 20.26 -5.43 9.50
CA GLU A 257 21.44 -4.73 10.00
C GLU A 257 21.71 -3.42 9.22
N TYR A 258 21.44 -3.39 7.92
CA TYR A 258 21.52 -2.17 7.11
C TYR A 258 20.49 -1.12 7.55
N LEU A 259 19.23 -1.51 7.74
CA LEU A 259 18.17 -0.60 8.19
C LEU A 259 18.50 0.04 9.54
N GLU A 260 19.10 -0.71 10.47
CA GLU A 260 19.50 -0.19 11.78
C GLU A 260 20.66 0.83 11.72
N ARG A 261 21.41 0.88 10.61
CA ARG A 261 22.59 1.75 10.46
C ARG A 261 22.31 3.08 9.75
N ILE A 262 21.18 3.22 9.05
CA ILE A 262 20.87 4.38 8.20
C ILE A 262 19.95 5.42 8.85
#